data_AF-A0A955KP70-F1
#
_entry.id   AF-A0A955KP70-F1
#
_cell.length_a   1.000
_cell.length_b   1.000
_cell.length_c   1.000
_cell.angle_alpha   90.00
_cell.angle_beta   90.00
_cell.angle_gamma   90.00
#
_symmetry.space_group_name_H-M   'P 1'
#
loop_
_entity.id
_entity.type
_entity.pdbx_description
1 polymer ?
#
loop_
_entity_poly.entity_id
_entity_poly.type
_entity_poly.pdbx_seq_one_letter_code
_entity_poly.pdbx_strand_id
1 'polypeptide(L)'
;MLLSNCIACATGFHNECFFPDGITNLCCCSDDPDATVTSSAPVDTIATGEVVLERKGKSADQMQDPISTGRKRAAAIKPISKGMRCEWAGLRFAGGGVIPIVGCFGSPATNIHHGPDKDVLNNTEDNLHRICAACHNRWHSLNDSFYGERPTPGTGFTPVEHKMLEHDDKTKAPTQLVFESELWWETKDGARKPFFNEPSPILEKVEEDV
;
A
#
# COMPACT_ATOMS: atom_id res chain seq x y z
N MET A 1 27.85 -14.41 34.12
CA MET A 1 28.13 -13.06 33.60
C MET A 1 27.00 -12.67 32.68
N LEU A 2 26.57 -11.42 32.78
CA LEU A 2 25.33 -10.87 32.23
C LEU A 2 25.29 -10.88 30.69
N LEU A 3 24.20 -11.44 30.17
CA LEU A 3 23.72 -11.29 28.79
C LEU A 3 23.68 -9.81 28.41
N SER A 4 24.63 -9.39 27.58
CA SER A 4 24.68 -8.02 27.04
C SER A 4 24.15 -8.04 25.61
N ASN A 5 22.88 -8.42 25.42
CA ASN A 5 22.20 -8.23 24.14
C ASN A 5 22.02 -6.72 23.93
N CYS A 6 22.55 -6.16 22.84
CA CYS A 6 22.34 -4.76 22.51
C CYS A 6 20.88 -4.49 22.14
N ILE A 7 20.45 -3.23 22.19
CA ILE A 7 19.06 -2.85 21.93
C ILE A 7 18.60 -3.24 20.52
N ALA A 8 19.50 -3.20 19.52
CA ALA A 8 19.22 -3.64 18.16
C ALA A 8 18.95 -5.15 18.09
N CYS A 9 19.74 -5.98 18.79
CA CYS A 9 19.50 -7.42 18.88
C CYS A 9 18.23 -7.75 19.67
N ALA A 10 17.98 -7.05 20.78
CA ALA A 10 16.77 -7.24 21.58
C ALA A 10 15.48 -6.92 20.79
N THR A 11 15.59 -6.14 19.72
CA THR A 11 14.46 -5.72 18.88
C THR A 11 14.46 -6.35 17.48
N GLY A 12 15.38 -7.27 17.19
CA GLY A 12 15.44 -8.01 15.91
C GLY A 12 16.00 -7.23 14.72
N PHE A 13 16.59 -6.05 14.95
CA PHE A 13 17.21 -5.20 13.93
C PHE A 13 18.73 -5.43 13.85
N HIS A 14 19.13 -6.67 13.52
CA HIS A 14 20.54 -7.09 13.55
C HIS A 14 21.47 -6.26 12.63
N ASN A 15 20.94 -5.68 11.56
CA ASN A 15 21.68 -4.81 10.63
C ASN A 15 22.05 -3.44 11.23
N GLU A 16 21.53 -3.09 12.40
CA GLU A 16 21.81 -1.82 13.08
C GLU A 16 22.76 -2.02 14.28
N CYS A 17 23.35 -3.21 14.43
CA CYS A 17 24.33 -3.46 15.48
C CYS A 17 25.57 -2.58 15.29
N PHE A 18 25.84 -1.74 16.29
CA PHE A 18 26.88 -0.72 16.27
C PHE A 18 27.95 -1.06 17.33
N PHE A 19 28.69 -2.17 17.17
CA PHE A 19 29.87 -2.43 18.01
C PHE A 19 31.18 -2.19 17.24
N PRO A 20 32.16 -1.46 17.83
CA PRO A 20 33.32 -0.94 17.13
C PRO A 20 34.58 -1.74 17.48
N ASP A 21 34.88 -2.78 16.72
CA ASP A 21 36.25 -3.26 16.54
C ASP A 21 36.71 -3.15 15.09
N GLY A 22 35.91 -2.51 14.23
CA GLY A 22 36.34 -1.90 12.96
C GLY A 22 36.80 -2.88 11.87
N ILE A 23 36.70 -4.19 12.09
CA ILE A 23 37.31 -5.18 11.19
C ILE A 23 36.32 -6.24 10.69
N THR A 24 35.26 -6.60 11.42
CA THR A 24 34.55 -7.87 11.11
C THR A 24 33.04 -7.79 10.87
N ASN A 25 32.32 -6.68 11.12
CA ASN A 25 30.85 -6.61 10.96
C ASN A 25 30.11 -7.81 11.60
N LEU A 26 30.69 -8.43 12.63
CA LEU A 26 30.18 -9.67 13.19
C LEU A 26 29.18 -9.33 14.31
N CYS A 27 27.95 -9.84 14.18
CA CYS A 27 26.95 -9.69 15.22
C CYS A 27 27.42 -10.46 16.47
N CYS A 28 27.51 -9.78 17.61
CA CYS A 28 27.98 -10.35 18.88
C CYS A 28 27.08 -11.46 19.48
N CYS A 29 25.99 -11.83 18.79
CA CYS A 29 25.11 -12.93 19.15
C CYS A 29 25.47 -14.26 18.46
N SER A 30 26.53 -14.29 17.65
CA SER A 30 26.97 -15.49 16.95
C SER A 30 28.13 -16.15 17.72
N ASP A 31 27.83 -17.11 18.60
CA ASP A 31 28.83 -18.05 19.15
C ASP A 31 29.29 -19.10 18.11
N ASP A 32 29.05 -18.87 16.82
CA ASP A 32 29.40 -19.79 15.75
C ASP A 32 30.35 -19.09 14.76
N PRO A 33 31.67 -19.32 14.85
CA PRO A 33 32.66 -18.69 13.97
C PRO A 33 32.59 -19.16 12.51
N ASP A 34 31.73 -20.14 12.19
CA ASP A 34 31.41 -20.60 10.83
C ASP A 34 30.03 -20.14 10.32
N ALA A 35 29.35 -19.24 11.05
CA ALA A 35 28.15 -18.57 10.54
C ALA A 35 28.50 -17.49 9.49
N THR A 36 29.15 -17.90 8.41
CA THR A 36 28.80 -17.33 7.10
C THR A 36 27.30 -17.37 6.98
N VAL A 37 26.69 -16.24 6.59
CA VAL A 37 25.27 -16.14 6.26
C VAL A 37 25.01 -16.99 5.00
N THR A 38 25.01 -18.31 5.16
CA THR A 38 24.47 -19.25 4.19
C THR A 38 23.01 -19.40 4.56
N SER A 39 22.17 -18.60 3.89
CA SER A 39 20.73 -18.81 3.86
C SER A 39 20.43 -20.13 3.15
N SER A 40 20.59 -21.25 3.85
CA SER A 40 20.12 -22.56 3.42
C SER A 40 18.79 -22.88 4.10
N ALA A 41 17.79 -22.05 3.84
CA ALA A 41 16.47 -22.58 3.53
C ALA A 41 16.50 -22.93 2.04
N PRO A 42 15.82 -24.00 1.57
CA PRO A 42 15.81 -24.34 0.15
C PRO A 42 15.29 -23.13 -0.63
N VAL A 43 16.22 -22.44 -1.28
CA VAL A 43 15.93 -21.50 -2.34
C VAL A 43 15.42 -22.40 -3.46
N ASP A 44 14.09 -22.47 -3.62
CA ASP A 44 13.56 -22.74 -4.94
C ASP A 44 14.12 -21.64 -5.83
N THR A 45 15.19 -21.98 -6.52
CA THR A 45 15.82 -21.20 -7.57
C THR A 45 14.75 -20.96 -8.64
N ILE A 46 13.92 -19.94 -8.46
CA ILE A 46 13.27 -19.29 -9.58
C ILE A 46 14.42 -18.64 -10.32
N ALA A 47 14.87 -19.35 -11.33
CA ALA A 47 15.85 -18.87 -12.29
C ALA A 47 15.55 -17.41 -12.61
N THR A 48 16.59 -16.59 -12.59
CA THR A 48 16.67 -15.34 -13.33
C THR A 48 16.52 -15.65 -14.82
N GLY A 49 15.32 -16.02 -15.21
CA GLY A 49 14.78 -15.87 -16.54
C GLY A 49 13.68 -14.84 -16.37
N GLU A 50 13.83 -13.71 -17.04
CA GLU A 50 12.72 -12.81 -17.30
C GLU A 50 11.70 -13.58 -18.14
N VAL A 51 10.88 -14.41 -17.47
CA VAL A 51 9.73 -15.02 -18.11
C VAL A 51 8.64 -13.97 -17.98
N VAL A 52 8.59 -13.07 -18.96
CA VAL A 52 7.35 -12.38 -19.31
C VAL A 52 6.40 -13.47 -19.79
N LEU A 53 5.77 -14.16 -18.84
CA LEU A 53 4.62 -14.99 -19.13
C LEU A 53 3.51 -14.03 -19.52
N GLU A 54 3.42 -13.71 -20.80
CA GLU A 54 2.17 -13.28 -21.45
C GLU A 54 1.17 -14.44 -21.41
N ARG A 55 0.80 -14.90 -20.20
CA ARG A 55 -0.38 -15.72 -20.03
C ARG A 55 -1.54 -14.78 -20.23
N LYS A 56 -2.18 -14.86 -21.41
CA LYS A 56 -3.54 -14.34 -21.62
C LYS A 56 -4.38 -14.80 -20.43
N GLY A 57 -4.65 -13.87 -19.52
CA GLY A 57 -5.51 -14.13 -18.38
C GLY A 57 -6.87 -14.58 -18.88
N LYS A 58 -7.50 -15.53 -18.17
CA LYS A 58 -8.92 -15.83 -18.38
C LYS A 58 -9.73 -14.54 -18.20
N SER A 59 -10.84 -14.40 -18.92
CA SER A 59 -11.82 -13.35 -18.64
C SER A 59 -12.53 -13.63 -17.30
N ALA A 60 -13.14 -12.60 -16.71
CA ALA A 60 -13.72 -12.67 -15.35
C ALA A 60 -14.75 -13.81 -15.19
N ASP A 61 -15.58 -14.02 -16.22
CA ASP A 61 -16.60 -15.06 -16.34
C ASP A 61 -16.04 -16.49 -16.42
N GLN A 62 -14.75 -16.62 -16.73
CA GLN A 62 -14.05 -17.90 -16.82
C GLN A 62 -13.22 -18.21 -15.57
N MET A 63 -13.22 -17.30 -14.58
CA MET A 63 -12.53 -17.50 -13.30
C MET A 63 -13.49 -18.11 -12.28
N GLN A 64 -13.04 -19.17 -11.61
CA GLN A 64 -13.78 -19.75 -10.47
C GLN A 64 -13.84 -18.79 -9.28
N ASP A 65 -12.77 -18.01 -9.07
CA ASP A 65 -12.67 -16.99 -8.02
C ASP A 65 -11.96 -15.75 -8.60
N PRO A 66 -12.71 -14.86 -9.29
CA PRO A 66 -12.13 -13.67 -9.92
C PRO A 66 -11.54 -12.71 -8.88
N ILE A 67 -12.07 -12.69 -7.65
CA ILE A 67 -11.59 -11.78 -6.60
C ILE A 67 -10.20 -12.17 -6.12
N SER A 68 -10.04 -13.44 -5.71
CA SER A 68 -8.74 -13.98 -5.29
C SER A 68 -7.73 -13.94 -6.43
N THR A 69 -8.17 -14.27 -7.64
CA THR A 69 -7.30 -14.26 -8.84
C THR A 69 -6.83 -12.85 -9.16
N GLY A 70 -7.72 -11.84 -9.13
CA GLY A 70 -7.38 -10.44 -9.32
C GLY A 70 -6.34 -9.95 -8.32
N ARG A 71 -6.54 -10.22 -7.03
CA ARG A 71 -5.57 -9.85 -5.96
C ARG A 71 -4.21 -10.54 -6.11
N LYS A 72 -4.18 -11.82 -6.51
CA LYS A 72 -2.91 -12.53 -6.78
C LYS A 72 -2.20 -11.95 -7.99
N ARG A 73 -2.95 -11.56 -9.03
CA ARG A 73 -2.40 -10.89 -10.21
C ARG A 73 -1.83 -9.51 -9.87
N ALA A 74 -2.54 -8.72 -9.08
CA ALA A 74 -2.05 -7.45 -8.53
C ALA A 74 -0.69 -7.62 -7.82
N ALA A 75 -0.59 -8.60 -6.93
CA ALA A 75 0.65 -8.88 -6.20
C ALA A 75 1.82 -9.32 -7.10
N ALA A 76 1.53 -10.02 -8.20
CA ALA A 76 2.52 -10.37 -9.21
C ALA A 76 2.96 -9.17 -10.07
N ILE A 77 2.05 -8.25 -10.38
CA ILE A 77 2.33 -7.04 -11.18
C ILE A 77 3.15 -6.02 -10.37
N LYS A 78 2.74 -5.74 -9.13
CA LYS A 78 3.40 -4.79 -8.24
C LYS A 78 3.96 -5.50 -7.01
N PRO A 79 5.03 -6.32 -7.12
CA PRO A 79 5.62 -6.95 -5.94
C PRO A 79 6.17 -5.89 -4.97
N ILE A 80 6.02 -6.15 -3.66
CA ILE A 80 6.57 -5.32 -2.59
C ILE A 80 7.85 -5.97 -2.09
N SER A 81 8.98 -5.26 -2.23
CA SER A 81 10.26 -5.67 -1.67
C SER A 81 10.51 -4.99 -0.33
N LYS A 82 11.29 -5.64 0.56
CA LYS A 82 11.67 -5.06 1.86
C LYS A 82 12.36 -3.70 1.65
N GLY A 83 11.94 -2.70 2.42
CA GLY A 83 12.48 -1.32 2.35
C GLY A 83 11.79 -0.41 1.32
N MET A 84 10.86 -0.94 0.51
CA MET A 84 10.05 -0.11 -0.39
C MET A 84 9.16 0.85 0.41
N ARG A 85 9.13 2.12 -0.01
CA ARG A 85 8.31 3.15 0.63
C ARG A 85 6.91 3.19 0.03
N CYS A 86 5.94 3.65 0.82
CA CYS A 86 4.59 3.93 0.37
C CYS A 86 4.58 4.86 -0.84
N GLU A 87 3.98 4.44 -1.95
CA GLU A 87 3.86 5.24 -3.18
C GLU A 87 3.05 6.53 -2.95
N TRP A 88 2.17 6.52 -1.96
CA TRP A 88 1.37 7.68 -1.61
C TRP A 88 2.09 8.69 -0.70
N ALA A 89 3.32 8.43 -0.29
CA ALA A 89 4.02 9.28 0.67
C ALA A 89 4.14 10.73 0.18
N GLY A 90 3.76 11.68 1.04
CA GLY A 90 3.83 13.11 0.77
C GLY A 90 2.90 13.64 -0.33
N LEU A 91 1.96 12.85 -0.84
CA LEU A 91 0.97 13.32 -1.82
C LEU A 91 -0.15 14.12 -1.15
N ARG A 92 -0.65 15.16 -1.83
CA ARG A 92 -1.78 16.00 -1.37
C ARG A 92 -3.13 15.33 -1.59
N PHE A 93 -3.26 14.57 -2.68
CA PHE A 93 -4.49 13.95 -3.15
C PHE A 93 -4.27 12.46 -3.45
N ALA A 94 -3.72 11.74 -2.47
CA ALA A 94 -3.39 10.33 -2.61
C ALA A 94 -4.65 9.44 -2.72
N GLY A 95 -4.54 8.43 -3.58
CA GLY A 95 -5.54 7.37 -3.80
C GLY A 95 -6.80 7.76 -4.59
N GLY A 96 -7.03 9.04 -4.88
CA GLY A 96 -8.25 9.48 -5.56
C GLY A 96 -9.52 9.16 -4.75
N GLY A 97 -10.60 8.81 -5.43
CA GLY A 97 -11.87 8.41 -4.86
C GLY A 97 -12.82 9.60 -4.72
N VAL A 98 -13.65 9.60 -3.68
CA VAL A 98 -14.49 10.75 -3.34
C VAL A 98 -13.72 11.73 -2.46
N ILE A 99 -12.98 11.20 -1.48
CA ILE A 99 -12.15 11.99 -0.57
C ILE A 99 -10.71 11.48 -0.66
N PRO A 100 -9.86 12.08 -1.52
CA PRO A 100 -8.44 11.75 -1.57
C PRO A 100 -7.80 12.02 -0.21
N ILE A 101 -6.83 11.21 0.20
CA ILE A 101 -6.13 11.40 1.48
C ILE A 101 -4.87 12.25 1.31
N VAL A 102 -4.36 12.80 2.41
CA VAL A 102 -2.97 13.25 2.49
C VAL A 102 -2.09 12.03 2.79
N GLY A 103 -1.04 11.87 2.00
CA GLY A 103 -0.09 10.78 2.10
C GLY A 103 0.80 10.83 3.33
N CYS A 104 1.23 9.68 3.84
CA CYS A 104 2.11 9.58 5.02
C CYS A 104 3.53 10.14 4.78
N PHE A 105 4.34 10.19 5.83
CA PHE A 105 5.76 10.60 5.78
C PHE A 105 6.73 9.59 5.12
N GLY A 106 6.22 8.51 4.50
CA GLY A 106 7.06 7.50 3.83
C GLY A 106 7.21 6.19 4.58
N SER A 107 6.17 5.76 5.30
CA SER A 107 6.14 4.45 5.94
C SER A 107 6.38 3.31 4.93
N PRO A 108 6.89 2.16 5.37
CA PRO A 108 7.11 1.00 4.50
C PRO A 108 5.82 0.55 3.81
N ALA A 109 5.91 0.23 2.52
CA ALA A 109 4.80 -0.39 1.80
C ALA A 109 4.58 -1.81 2.30
N THR A 110 3.33 -2.16 2.56
CA THR A 110 2.90 -3.46 3.08
C THR A 110 1.67 -4.02 2.37
N ASN A 111 0.98 -3.19 1.58
CA ASN A 111 -0.28 -3.50 0.95
C ASN A 111 -0.26 -3.11 -0.53
N ILE A 112 -0.91 -3.92 -1.36
CA ILE A 112 -1.33 -3.50 -2.70
C ILE A 112 -2.75 -3.00 -2.59
N HIS A 113 -2.99 -1.80 -3.11
CA HIS A 113 -4.26 -1.13 -3.04
C HIS A 113 -4.77 -0.76 -4.42
N HIS A 114 -6.07 -0.95 -4.62
CA HIS A 114 -6.81 -0.52 -5.80
C HIS A 114 -7.57 0.75 -5.44
N GLY A 115 -7.23 1.87 -6.08
CA GLY A 115 -7.92 3.13 -5.90
C GLY A 115 -7.69 4.04 -7.11
N PRO A 116 -8.73 4.72 -7.62
CA PRO A 116 -10.09 4.87 -7.07
C PRO A 116 -11.12 3.79 -7.48
N ASP A 117 -10.81 2.93 -8.43
CA ASP A 117 -11.68 1.81 -8.82
C ASP A 117 -11.36 0.57 -7.96
N LYS A 118 -12.34 0.10 -7.18
CA LYS A 118 -12.19 -1.05 -6.27
C LYS A 118 -12.36 -2.41 -6.96
N ASP A 119 -12.46 -2.46 -8.29
CA ASP A 119 -12.45 -3.71 -9.03
C ASP A 119 -11.04 -4.33 -8.96
N VAL A 120 -10.96 -5.51 -8.35
CA VAL A 120 -9.73 -6.29 -8.18
C VAL A 120 -9.15 -6.81 -9.50
N LEU A 121 -9.93 -6.75 -10.58
CA LEU A 121 -9.46 -7.07 -11.92
C LEU A 121 -8.88 -5.85 -12.66
N ASN A 122 -9.20 -4.63 -12.22
CA ASN A 122 -8.63 -3.40 -12.75
C ASN A 122 -7.22 -3.15 -12.16
N ASN A 123 -6.23 -3.81 -12.75
CA ASN A 123 -4.82 -3.75 -12.34
C ASN A 123 -3.98 -2.78 -13.18
N THR A 124 -4.59 -1.69 -13.67
CA THR A 124 -3.88 -0.65 -14.41
C THR A 124 -2.92 0.10 -13.48
N GLU A 125 -1.90 0.73 -14.06
CA GLU A 125 -0.83 1.38 -13.29
C GLU A 125 -1.33 2.60 -12.48
N ASP A 126 -2.35 3.29 -12.98
CA ASP A 126 -3.02 4.43 -12.35
C ASP A 126 -3.96 4.01 -11.20
N ASN A 127 -4.49 2.78 -11.22
CA ASN A 127 -5.38 2.27 -10.19
C ASN A 127 -4.68 1.41 -9.12
N LEU A 128 -3.52 0.83 -9.42
CA LEU A 128 -2.84 -0.14 -8.55
C LEU A 128 -1.65 0.48 -7.83
N HIS A 129 -1.61 0.46 -6.50
CA HIS A 129 -0.59 1.17 -5.70
C HIS A 129 0.04 0.31 -4.60
N ARG A 130 1.35 0.46 -4.38
CA ARG A 130 2.12 -0.14 -3.26
C ARG A 130 2.16 0.83 -2.10
N ILE A 131 1.34 0.58 -1.08
CA ILE A 131 1.13 1.54 0.00
C ILE A 131 1.33 0.92 1.38
N CYS A 132 1.50 1.77 2.39
CA CYS A 132 1.56 1.33 3.78
C CYS A 132 0.15 1.02 4.32
N ALA A 133 0.07 0.20 5.36
CA ALA A 133 -1.18 -0.17 6.02
C ALA A 133 -1.98 1.06 6.52
N ALA A 134 -1.29 2.10 7.00
CA ALA A 134 -1.96 3.32 7.47
C ALA A 134 -2.68 4.04 6.33
N CYS A 135 -2.00 4.32 5.22
CA CYS A 135 -2.60 4.93 4.03
C CYS A 135 -3.75 4.08 3.47
N HIS A 136 -3.57 2.76 3.43
CA HIS A 136 -4.60 1.81 3.00
C HIS A 136 -5.89 1.98 3.82
N ASN A 137 -5.78 1.91 5.14
CA ASN A 137 -6.94 1.96 6.02
C ASN A 137 -7.58 3.35 6.04
N ARG A 138 -6.79 4.42 5.99
CA ARG A 138 -7.27 5.81 5.97
C ARG A 138 -8.13 6.08 4.74
N TRP A 139 -7.69 5.62 3.57
CA TRP A 139 -8.46 5.79 2.35
C TRP A 139 -9.79 5.04 2.44
N HIS A 140 -9.77 3.78 2.92
CA HIS A 140 -11.00 3.01 3.18
C HIS A 140 -11.94 3.72 4.17
N SER A 141 -11.42 4.24 5.29
CA SER A 141 -12.22 4.95 6.29
C SER A 141 -12.94 6.18 5.73
N LEU A 142 -12.34 6.90 4.79
CA LEU A 142 -12.99 8.07 4.18
C LEU A 142 -13.85 7.72 2.98
N ASN A 143 -13.55 6.64 2.25
CA ASN A 143 -14.15 6.39 0.95
C ASN A 143 -15.21 5.29 0.95
N ASP A 144 -15.14 4.28 1.82
CA ASP A 144 -15.99 3.09 1.73
C ASP A 144 -17.49 3.39 1.73
N SER A 145 -17.95 4.42 2.46
CA SER A 145 -19.36 4.82 2.51
C SER A 145 -19.93 5.33 1.18
N PHE A 146 -19.10 5.74 0.23
CA PHE A 146 -19.54 6.25 -1.07
C PHE A 146 -19.68 5.16 -2.15
N TYR A 147 -19.30 3.92 -1.81
CA TYR A 147 -19.36 2.77 -2.71
C TYR A 147 -20.54 1.90 -2.29
N GLY A 148 -21.35 1.50 -3.27
CA GLY A 148 -22.50 0.65 -3.04
C GLY A 148 -22.13 -0.83 -2.93
N GLU A 149 -23.10 -1.68 -3.25
CA GLU A 149 -22.84 -3.12 -3.38
C GLU A 149 -21.79 -3.39 -4.45
N ARG A 150 -20.94 -4.40 -4.19
CA ARG A 150 -19.89 -4.77 -5.13
C ARG A 150 -20.53 -5.28 -6.44
N PRO A 151 -20.21 -4.68 -7.60
CA PRO A 151 -20.75 -5.12 -8.88
C PRO A 151 -20.14 -6.46 -9.32
N THR A 152 -20.65 -7.00 -10.43
CA THR A 152 -20.07 -8.17 -11.09
C THR A 152 -18.58 -7.96 -11.36
N PRO A 153 -17.70 -8.94 -11.06
CA PRO A 153 -16.27 -8.81 -11.30
C PRO A 153 -15.95 -8.45 -12.76
N GLY A 154 -15.04 -7.51 -12.96
CA GLY A 154 -14.69 -6.97 -14.29
C GLY A 154 -15.53 -5.76 -14.71
N THR A 155 -16.57 -5.43 -13.93
CA THR A 155 -17.23 -4.14 -14.00
C THR A 155 -16.57 -3.20 -12.99
N GLY A 156 -16.26 -1.97 -13.40
CA GLY A 156 -15.68 -0.96 -12.51
C GLY A 156 -16.52 -0.81 -11.23
N PHE A 157 -15.83 -0.77 -10.10
CA PHE A 157 -16.44 -0.57 -8.79
C PHE A 157 -16.09 0.84 -8.30
N THR A 158 -16.86 1.81 -8.79
CA THR A 158 -16.69 3.25 -8.57
C THR A 158 -17.72 3.80 -7.56
N PRO A 159 -17.54 5.03 -7.04
CA PRO A 159 -18.55 5.69 -6.21
C PRO A 159 -19.91 5.83 -6.91
N VAL A 160 -21.00 5.79 -6.15
CA VAL A 160 -22.38 5.77 -6.69
C VAL A 160 -22.90 7.17 -7.00
N GLU A 161 -22.76 8.10 -6.06
CA GLU A 161 -23.40 9.44 -6.14
C GLU A 161 -22.39 10.56 -6.42
N HIS A 162 -21.10 10.27 -6.27
CA HIS A 162 -20.04 11.26 -6.33
C HIS A 162 -19.16 11.04 -7.55
N LYS A 163 -18.61 12.13 -8.09
CA LYS A 163 -17.58 12.05 -9.11
C LYS A 163 -16.36 11.31 -8.57
N MET A 164 -15.91 10.28 -9.27
CA MET A 164 -14.64 9.64 -8.95
C MET A 164 -13.48 10.56 -9.31
N LEU A 165 -12.65 10.93 -8.35
CA LEU A 165 -11.39 11.61 -8.59
C LEU A 165 -10.31 10.57 -8.85
N GLU A 166 -9.49 10.80 -9.86
CA GLU A 166 -8.33 9.97 -10.15
C GLU A 166 -7.23 10.15 -9.09
N HIS A 167 -6.34 9.16 -9.02
CA HIS A 167 -5.11 9.29 -8.25
C HIS A 167 -4.22 10.41 -8.80
N ASP A 168 -3.75 11.33 -7.95
CA ASP A 168 -2.79 12.37 -8.32
C ASP A 168 -1.40 12.05 -7.74
N ASP A 169 -0.49 11.61 -8.62
CA ASP A 169 0.88 11.24 -8.29
C ASP A 169 1.86 12.43 -8.20
N LYS A 170 1.42 13.61 -8.65
CA LYS A 170 2.27 14.79 -8.85
C LYS A 170 2.17 15.77 -7.71
N THR A 171 0.95 16.07 -7.26
CA THR A 171 0.74 17.15 -6.29
C THR A 171 1.23 16.74 -4.90
N LYS A 172 2.29 17.41 -4.44
CA LYS A 172 2.87 17.17 -3.11
C LYS A 172 2.17 18.00 -2.04
N ALA A 173 1.94 17.40 -0.88
CA ALA A 173 1.46 18.11 0.29
C ALA A 173 2.62 18.90 0.92
N PRO A 174 2.40 20.15 1.37
CA PRO A 174 3.34 20.83 2.26
C PRO A 174 3.60 19.97 3.51
N THR A 175 4.83 19.95 4.03
CA THR A 175 5.20 19.16 5.22
C THR A 175 4.26 19.43 6.41
N GLN A 176 3.87 20.70 6.60
CA GLN A 176 2.92 21.10 7.64
C GLN A 176 1.57 20.37 7.51
N LEU A 177 1.05 20.23 6.29
CA LEU A 177 -0.21 19.54 6.05
C LEU A 177 -0.09 18.03 6.28
N VAL A 178 1.05 17.43 5.95
CA VAL A 178 1.30 16.01 6.26
C VAL A 178 1.27 15.81 7.78
N PHE A 179 1.94 16.68 8.54
CA PHE A 179 1.94 16.64 9.99
C PHE A 179 0.53 16.82 10.59
N GLU A 180 -0.22 17.82 10.12
CA GLU A 180 -1.60 18.06 10.54
C GLU A 180 -2.51 16.87 10.21
N SER A 181 -2.29 16.20 9.08
CA SER A 181 -3.02 15.00 8.73
C SER A 181 -2.73 13.83 9.67
N GLU A 182 -1.47 13.59 10.02
CA GLU A 182 -1.12 12.57 11.01
C GLU A 182 -1.79 12.85 12.36
N LEU A 183 -1.74 14.10 12.84
CA LEU A 183 -2.39 14.51 14.08
C LEU A 183 -3.91 14.34 14.04
N TRP A 184 -4.53 14.61 12.89
CA TRP A 184 -5.96 14.42 12.69
C TRP A 184 -6.35 12.93 12.85
N TRP A 185 -5.54 12.02 12.30
CA TRP A 185 -5.78 10.58 12.42
C TRP A 185 -5.57 10.06 13.85
N GLU A 186 -4.63 10.63 14.60
CA GLU A 186 -4.42 10.34 16.03
C GLU A 186 -5.52 10.93 16.93
N THR A 187 -6.20 11.98 16.45
CA THR A 187 -7.32 12.59 17.18
C THR A 187 -8.47 11.58 17.26
N LYS A 188 -9.07 11.46 18.44
CA LYS A 188 -10.24 10.60 18.67
C LYS A 188 -11.39 11.01 17.76
N ASP A 189 -12.13 10.04 17.25
CA ASP A 189 -13.12 10.23 16.19
C ASP A 189 -14.13 11.37 16.47
N GLY A 190 -14.74 11.40 17.66
CA GLY A 190 -15.70 12.45 18.06
C GLY A 190 -15.10 13.85 18.29
N ALA A 191 -13.77 14.01 18.22
CA ALA A 191 -13.08 15.28 18.36
C ALA A 191 -12.39 15.74 17.06
N ARG A 192 -12.51 14.96 15.97
CA ARG A 192 -11.94 15.31 14.68
C ARG A 192 -12.70 16.48 14.07
N LYS A 193 -11.93 17.44 13.54
CA LYS A 193 -12.48 18.47 12.64
C LYS A 193 -12.83 17.83 11.29
N PRO A 194 -13.57 18.51 10.40
CA PRO A 194 -13.67 18.06 9.00
C PRO A 194 -12.30 17.77 8.40
N PHE A 195 -12.23 16.77 7.51
CA PHE A 195 -11.00 16.39 6.85
C PHE A 195 -10.54 17.50 5.88
N PHE A 196 -9.23 17.58 5.62
CA PHE A 196 -8.62 18.67 4.83
C PHE A 196 -9.02 18.67 3.35
N ASN A 197 -9.43 17.51 2.83
CA ASN A 197 -9.93 17.37 1.47
C ASN A 197 -11.44 17.31 1.51
N GLU A 198 -12.06 18.21 0.75
CA GLU A 198 -13.49 18.18 0.52
C GLU A 198 -13.85 16.96 -0.34
N PRO A 199 -15.04 16.37 -0.12
CA PRO A 199 -15.60 15.38 -1.02
C PRO A 199 -15.73 15.94 -2.45
N SER A 200 -15.56 15.06 -3.42
CA SER A 200 -15.82 15.40 -4.82
C SER A 200 -17.29 15.78 -5.04
N PRO A 201 -17.60 16.55 -6.11
CA PRO A 201 -18.99 16.93 -6.40
C PRO A 201 -19.89 15.71 -6.60
N ILE A 202 -21.16 15.87 -6.23
CA ILE A 202 -22.23 14.92 -6.57
C ILE A 202 -22.41 14.91 -8.10
N LEU A 203 -22.67 13.75 -8.67
CA LEU A 203 -22.99 13.62 -10.10
C LEU A 203 -24.28 14.37 -10.40
N GLU A 204 -24.24 15.28 -11.39
CA GLU A 204 -25.45 15.95 -11.86
C GLU A 204 -26.42 14.88 -12.41
N LYS A 205 -27.66 14.88 -11.93
CA LYS A 205 -28.70 14.03 -12.51
C LYS A 205 -28.91 14.53 -13.94
N VAL A 206 -28.61 13.68 -14.92
CA VAL A 206 -29.06 13.92 -16.28
C VAL A 206 -30.58 13.79 -16.21
N GLU A 207 -31.28 14.93 -16.26
CA GLU A 207 -32.72 14.90 -16.53
C GLU A 207 -32.87 14.29 -17.92
N GLU A 208 -33.30 13.03 -17.98
CA GLU A 208 -33.76 12.43 -19.22
C GLU A 208 -35.03 13.19 -19.60
N ASP A 209 -34.91 14.15 -20.51
CA ASP A 209 -36.04 14.77 -21.18
C ASP A 209 -36.85 13.64 -21.86
N VAL A 210 -38.00 13.30 -21.25
CA VAL A 210 -39.02 12.38 -21.79
C VAL A 210 -39.95 13.12 -22.73
#